data_AF-A0A5E8H6K3-F1
#
_entry.id   AF-A0A5E8H6K3-F1
#
_cell.length_a   1.000
_cell.length_b   1.000
_cell.length_c   1.000
_cell.angle_alpha   90.00
_cell.angle_beta   90.00
_cell.angle_gamma   90.00
#
_symmetry.space_group_name_H-M   'P 1'
#
loop_
_entity.id
_entity.type
_entity.pdbx_description
1 polymer ?
#
loop_
_entity_poly.entity_id
_entity_poly.type
_entity_poly.pdbx_seq_one_letter_code
_entity_poly.pdbx_strand_id
1 'polypeptide(L)'
;MNDNDLEMDPVVYIVIGRVWKDEDTSPDAAITIHAFLMAPDDDDAVRKTLEALSSQGFTEAELDQIGVIDGEPDEPIYEGAYHDALSGNVAIVTLAD
;
A
#
# COMPACT_ATOMS: atom_id res chain seq x y z
N MET A 1 -16.77 -1.60 34.88
CA MET A 1 -17.09 -1.09 33.54
C MET A 1 -15.76 -0.74 32.92
N ASN A 2 -15.40 -1.41 31.83
CA ASN A 2 -14.12 -1.26 31.17
C ASN A 2 -14.43 -0.74 29.77
N ASP A 3 -14.76 0.55 29.69
CA ASP A 3 -14.90 1.27 28.42
C ASP A 3 -13.54 1.91 28.15
N ASN A 4 -12.66 1.14 27.53
CA ASN A 4 -11.45 1.66 26.90
C ASN A 4 -11.33 1.04 25.49
N ASP A 5 -12.47 0.94 24.79
CA ASP A 5 -12.50 1.14 23.34
C ASP A 5 -12.09 2.61 23.11
N LEU A 6 -10.80 2.87 23.25
CA LEU A 6 -10.20 3.99 22.54
C LEU A 6 -10.40 3.60 21.08
N GLU A 7 -11.42 4.20 20.45
CA GLU A 7 -11.57 4.21 19.00
C GLU A 7 -10.29 4.85 18.44
N MET A 8 -9.23 4.04 18.31
CA MET A 8 -8.02 4.44 17.61
C MET A 8 -8.46 4.58 16.17
N ASP A 9 -8.31 5.79 15.62
CA ASP A 9 -8.58 6.04 14.21
C ASP A 9 -7.88 4.96 13.37
N PRO A 10 -8.56 4.39 12.36
CA PRO A 10 -7.99 3.34 11.55
C PRO A 10 -6.69 3.82 10.90
N VAL A 11 -5.58 3.15 11.24
CA VAL A 11 -4.25 3.48 10.70
C VAL A 11 -4.14 2.91 9.29
N VAL A 12 -4.08 3.80 8.30
CA VAL A 12 -3.81 3.45 6.91
C VAL A 12 -2.32 3.61 6.64
N TYR A 13 -1.70 2.52 6.19
CA TYR A 13 -0.32 2.51 5.74
C TYR A 13 -0.21 2.90 4.29
N ILE A 14 0.87 3.58 3.94
CA ILE A 14 1.34 3.78 2.58
C ILE A 14 2.70 3.08 2.40
N VAL A 15 2.78 2.21 1.40
CA VAL A 15 4.02 1.53 1.00
C VAL A 15 4.39 1.97 -0.41
N ILE A 16 5.56 2.57 -0.54
CA ILE A 16 6.09 3.07 -1.81
C ILE A 16 7.14 2.07 -2.31
N GLY A 17 7.07 1.73 -3.58
CA GLY A 17 8.03 0.83 -4.18
C GLY A 17 8.00 0.81 -5.69
N ARG A 18 8.70 -0.16 -6.25
CA ARG A 18 8.78 -0.46 -7.67
C ARG A 18 8.44 -1.91 -7.91
N VAL A 19 7.77 -2.20 -9.02
CA VAL A 19 7.48 -3.56 -9.45
C VAL A 19 7.79 -3.79 -10.91
N TRP A 20 8.04 -5.05 -11.24
CA TRP A 20 8.31 -5.52 -12.60
C TRP A 20 7.32 -6.62 -12.97
N LYS A 21 6.82 -6.57 -14.21
CA LYS A 21 5.89 -7.58 -14.73
C LYS A 21 6.63 -8.80 -15.27
N ASP A 22 7.80 -8.58 -15.86
CA ASP A 22 8.65 -9.61 -16.44
C ASP A 22 9.91 -9.81 -15.58
N GLU A 23 10.74 -10.81 -15.93
CA GLU A 23 12.06 -11.01 -15.31
C GLU A 23 13.08 -9.92 -15.68
N ASP A 24 12.68 -8.95 -16.51
CA ASP A 24 13.48 -7.78 -16.84
C ASP A 24 13.40 -6.77 -15.68
N THR A 25 14.42 -6.80 -14.83
CA THR A 25 14.55 -5.90 -13.67
C THR A 25 15.25 -4.58 -14.04
N SER A 26 15.23 -4.19 -15.31
CA SER A 26 15.87 -2.94 -15.73
C SER A 26 15.17 -1.75 -15.06
N PRO A 27 15.91 -0.69 -14.68
CA PRO A 27 15.32 0.51 -14.09
C PRO A 27 14.24 1.15 -14.97
N ASP A 28 14.41 1.08 -16.29
CA ASP A 28 13.46 1.64 -17.27
C ASP A 28 12.15 0.85 -17.37
N ALA A 29 12.12 -0.40 -16.90
CA ALA A 29 10.94 -1.27 -16.90
C ALA A 29 10.19 -1.23 -15.56
N ALA A 30 10.74 -0.55 -14.54
CA ALA A 30 10.17 -0.46 -13.22
C ALA A 30 8.88 0.38 -13.24
N ILE A 31 7.82 -0.14 -12.63
CA ILE A 31 6.56 0.58 -12.43
C ILE A 31 6.52 1.05 -10.99
N THR A 32 6.47 2.36 -10.77
CA THR A 32 6.30 2.94 -9.44
C THR A 32 4.91 2.64 -8.91
N ILE A 33 4.84 2.18 -7.67
CA ILE A 33 3.58 1.89 -6.98
C ILE A 33 3.52 2.56 -5.62
N HIS A 34 2.31 2.98 -5.25
CA HIS A 34 1.92 3.31 -3.88
C HIS A 34 0.81 2.36 -3.45
N ALA A 35 1.05 1.53 -2.44
CA ALA A 35 0.05 0.64 -1.87
C ALA A 35 -0.55 1.23 -0.58
N PHE A 36 -1.87 1.15 -0.46
CA PHE A 36 -2.64 1.63 0.69
C PHE A 36 -3.34 0.45 1.33
N LEU A 37 -3.20 0.30 2.65
CA LEU A 37 -3.80 -0.81 3.39
C LEU A 37 -3.86 -0.55 4.90
N MET A 38 -4.77 -1.26 5.57
CA MET A 38 -4.75 -1.37 7.03
C MET A 38 -3.92 -2.58 7.49
N ALA A 39 -3.09 -2.36 8.51
CA ALA A 39 -2.28 -3.38 9.14
C ALA A 39 -2.10 -3.09 10.64
N PRO A 40 -1.86 -4.13 11.47
CA PRO A 40 -1.55 -3.95 12.88
C PRO A 40 -0.15 -3.35 13.13
N ASP A 41 0.79 -3.56 12.21
CA ASP A 41 2.15 -3.04 12.23
C ASP A 41 2.77 -3.00 10.83
N ASP A 42 3.97 -2.43 10.74
CA ASP A 42 4.74 -2.24 9.51
C ASP A 42 5.10 -3.58 8.84
N ASP A 43 5.40 -4.62 9.61
CA ASP A 43 5.77 -5.94 9.09
C ASP A 43 4.57 -6.60 8.39
N ASP A 44 3.38 -6.51 8.99
CA ASP A 44 2.14 -6.97 8.39
C ASP A 44 1.76 -6.13 7.15
N ALA A 45 2.01 -4.82 7.17
CA ALA A 45 1.78 -3.96 6.01
C ALA A 45 2.66 -4.35 4.82
N VAL A 46 3.96 -4.57 5.06
CA VAL A 46 4.91 -5.06 4.05
C VAL A 46 4.47 -6.41 3.50
N ARG A 47 4.16 -7.37 4.38
CA ARG A 47 3.77 -8.73 3.98
C ARG A 47 2.53 -8.72 3.10
N LYS A 48 1.46 -8.04 3.52
CA LYS A 48 0.21 -7.93 2.76
C LYS A 48 0.41 -7.24 1.41
N THR A 49 1.28 -6.23 1.35
CA THR A 49 1.61 -5.55 0.11
C THR A 49 2.28 -6.49 -0.89
N LEU A 50 3.28 -7.26 -0.45
CA LEU A 50 3.96 -8.24 -1.30
C LEU A 50 3.02 -9.36 -1.77
N GLU A 51 2.14 -9.85 -0.89
CA GLU A 51 1.09 -10.83 -1.24
C GLU A 51 0.14 -10.29 -2.32
N ALA A 52 -0.29 -9.03 -2.19
CA ALA A 52 -1.16 -8.37 -3.16
C ALA A 52 -0.45 -8.16 -4.51
N LEU A 53 0.81 -7.72 -4.51
CA LEU A 53 1.60 -7.54 -5.73
C LEU A 53 1.81 -8.88 -6.45
N SER A 54 2.15 -9.94 -5.72
CA SER A 54 2.27 -11.29 -6.29
C SER A 54 0.94 -11.78 -6.86
N SER A 55 -0.18 -11.54 -6.15
CA SER A 55 -1.53 -11.88 -6.62
C SER A 55 -1.95 -11.10 -7.88
N GLN A 56 -1.38 -9.92 -8.13
CA GLN A 56 -1.60 -9.14 -9.35
C GLN A 56 -0.71 -9.57 -10.52
N GLY A 57 0.22 -10.51 -10.29
CA GLY A 57 1.09 -11.07 -11.32
C GLY A 57 2.37 -10.28 -11.55
N PHE A 58 2.81 -9.45 -10.60
CA PHE A 58 4.15 -8.90 -10.63
C PHE A 58 5.18 -9.98 -10.31
N THR A 59 6.26 -10.02 -11.09
CA THR A 59 7.33 -11.01 -10.96
C THR A 59 8.31 -10.61 -9.85
N GLU A 60 8.58 -9.31 -9.72
CA GLU A 60 9.48 -8.76 -8.71
C GLU A 60 8.93 -7.47 -8.12
N ALA A 61 9.26 -7.22 -6.85
CA ALA A 61 8.87 -6.03 -6.12
C ALA A 61 10.02 -5.58 -5.20
N GLU A 62 10.34 -4.29 -5.26
CA GLU A 62 11.23 -3.61 -4.33
C GLU A 62 10.44 -2.56 -3.56
N LEU A 63 10.44 -2.64 -2.23
CA LEU A 63 9.78 -1.65 -1.37
C LEU A 63 10.82 -0.64 -0.89
N ASP A 64 10.62 0.63 -1.19
CA ASP A 64 11.56 1.71 -0.89
C ASP A 64 11.24 2.39 0.45
N GLN A 65 9.96 2.58 0.77
CA GLN A 65 9.51 3.32 1.94
C GLN A 65 8.17 2.80 2.47
N ILE A 66 8.00 2.84 3.79
CA ILE A 66 6.73 2.64 4.47
C ILE A 66 6.43 3.84 5.37
N GLY A 67 5.16 4.20 5.47
CA GLY A 67 4.67 5.23 6.37
C GLY A 67 3.20 5.04 6.67
N VAL A 68 2.65 5.95 7.47
CA VAL A 68 1.23 6.02 7.80
C VAL A 68 0.65 7.33 7.28
N ILE A 69 -0.60 7.30 6.87
CA ILE A 69 -1.35 8.49 6.48
C ILE A 69 -2.25 8.91 7.65
N ASP A 70 -2.15 10.18 8.01
CA ASP A 70 -3.02 10.82 8.99
C ASP A 70 -4.19 11.50 8.27
N GLY A 71 -5.35 10.84 8.28
CA GLY A 71 -6.57 11.31 7.61
C GLY A 71 -6.62 11.02 6.10
N GLU A 72 -7.61 11.63 5.43
CA GLU A 72 -7.84 11.46 4.00
C GLU A 72 -6.80 12.25 3.17
N PRO A 73 -6.20 11.66 2.12
CA PRO A 73 -5.22 12.36 1.29
C PRO A 73 -5.86 13.47 0.44
N ASP A 74 -5.14 14.57 0.25
CA ASP A 74 -5.59 15.71 -0.56
C ASP A 74 -5.55 15.41 -2.07
N GLU A 75 -4.64 14.53 -2.52
CA GLU A 75 -4.52 14.20 -3.94
C GLU A 75 -5.63 13.25 -4.41
N PRO A 76 -6.42 13.62 -5.45
CA PRO A 76 -7.55 12.83 -5.92
C PRO A 76 -7.18 11.42 -6.41
N ILE A 77 -5.93 11.20 -6.81
CA ILE A 77 -5.44 9.89 -7.25
C ILE A 77 -5.39 8.87 -6.10
N TYR A 78 -5.30 9.33 -4.85
CA TYR A 78 -5.21 8.49 -3.66
C TYR A 78 -6.55 8.31 -2.93
N GLU A 79 -7.54 9.17 -3.16
CA GLU A 79 -8.86 9.13 -2.51
C GLU A 79 -9.47 7.71 -2.59
N GLY A 80 -9.58 7.15 -3.79
CA GLY A 80 -10.14 5.81 -3.99
C GLY A 80 -9.34 4.70 -3.30
N ALA A 81 -8.01 4.78 -3.33
CA ALA A 81 -7.15 3.79 -2.70
C ALA A 81 -7.23 3.84 -1.16
N TYR A 82 -7.36 5.05 -0.60
CA TYR A 82 -7.55 5.26 0.83
C TYR A 82 -8.87 4.67 1.33
N HIS A 83 -9.99 4.93 0.64
CA HIS A 83 -11.29 4.36 1.01
C HIS A 83 -11.36 2.83 0.85
N ASP A 84 -10.68 2.29 -0.16
CA ASP A 84 -10.58 0.84 -0.35
C ASP A 84 -9.75 0.19 0.78
N ALA A 85 -8.65 0.86 1.20
CA ALA A 85 -7.86 0.43 2.35
C ALA A 85 -8.67 0.45 3.66
N LEU A 86 -9.47 1.50 3.91
CA LEU A 86 -10.39 1.57 5.05
C LEU A 86 -11.45 0.47 5.03
N SER A 87 -11.80 -0.03 3.83
CA SER A 87 -12.69 -1.19 3.66
C SER A 87 -12.01 -2.54 3.92
N GLY A 88 -10.70 -2.53 4.24
CA GLY A 88 -9.91 -3.71 4.56
C GLY A 88 -9.15 -4.32 3.39
N ASN A 89 -9.16 -3.66 2.22
CA ASN A 89 -8.46 -4.13 1.02
C ASN A 89 -7.01 -3.62 0.97
N VAL A 90 -6.23 -4.18 0.04
CA VAL A 90 -4.91 -3.65 -0.33
C VAL A 90 -5.06 -2.99 -1.70
N ALA A 91 -5.09 -1.66 -1.71
CA ALA A 91 -5.24 -0.89 -2.93
C ALA A 91 -3.87 -0.50 -3.48
N ILE A 92 -3.62 -0.73 -4.77
CA ILE A 92 -2.33 -0.45 -5.41
C ILE A 92 -2.54 0.61 -6.49
N VAL A 93 -1.89 1.75 -6.32
CA VAL A 93 -1.85 2.85 -7.28
C VAL A 93 -0.57 2.74 -8.08
N THR A 94 -0.67 2.52 -9.39
CA THR A 94 0.47 2.57 -10.31
C THR A 94 0.64 3.98 -10.83
N LEU A 95 1.84 4.55 -10.69
CA LEU A 95 2.20 5.84 -11.25
C LEU A 95 2.95 5.60 -12.56
N ALA A 96 2.33 5.99 -13.67
CA ALA A 96 3.01 6.06 -14.96
C ALA A 96 3.55 7.47 -15.14
N ASP A 97 4.83 7.59 -15.50
CA ASP A 97 5.43 8.83 -16.04
C ASP A 97 4.87 9.17 -17.43
#